data_AF-A0A9Q4IFH2-F1
#
_entry.id   AF-A0A9Q4IFH2-F1
#
_cell.length_a   1.000
_cell.length_b   1.000
_cell.length_c   1.000
_cell.angle_alpha   90.00
_cell.angle_beta   90.00
_cell.angle_gamma   90.00
#
_symmetry.space_group_name_H-M   'P 1'
#
loop_
_entity.id
_entity.type
_entity.pdbx_description
1 polymer ?
#
loop_
_entity_poly.entity_id
_entity_poly.type
_entity_poly.pdbx_seq_one_letter_code
_entity_poly.pdbx_strand_id
1 'polypeptide(L)'
;MKDLATLMKRLFSVVASAALLAAVAISPTPASADAAKVTQLALRQGTQIIPGNSFGPILAQGTGSPIDGSSAFITGSSDRARSAVEDGWRRAFDGLPDQVKQAVPPHLRPPEPAKPADVTVAPAQEPSPSPVPPKCYNCVAITYDDGPVPGSTERLLDILKRKDAHATFFVVGRNANAYPQILRRIRDEGHTIGNHSFSHPDLARQSDAAIAAQLDGTDDALKKQAGVEPHWMRPPYGSHDSRVASAAGERGMSLAIWDVDTADWQHRNPTTTCKRAVEGAREGSIILMHDIHQPTVDAAECVIDGLRAKGLNPVGLDEMIKRPEAGHVYTRAD
;
A
#
# COMPACT_ATOMS: atom_id res chain seq x y z
N MET A 1 -1.92 58.81 50.85
CA MET A 1 -1.84 58.15 49.53
C MET A 1 -2.08 56.67 49.81
N LYS A 2 -3.31 56.18 49.58
CA LYS A 2 -3.74 55.47 48.36
C LYS A 2 -2.93 54.19 48.15
N ASP A 3 -3.47 52.97 48.20
CA ASP A 3 -4.77 52.44 48.63
C ASP A 3 -4.49 51.04 49.24
N LEU A 4 -4.93 50.70 50.45
CA LEU A 4 -6.28 50.29 50.89
C LEU A 4 -6.60 48.81 50.60
N ALA A 5 -6.71 48.03 51.69
CA ALA A 5 -7.27 46.67 51.83
C ALA A 5 -6.62 45.54 50.96
N THR A 6 -5.83 44.60 51.50
CA THR A 6 -5.95 43.82 52.75
C THR A 6 -7.17 42.89 52.79
N LEU A 7 -6.89 41.58 52.63
CA LEU A 7 -7.41 40.49 53.46
C LEU A 7 -8.90 40.04 53.33
N MET A 8 -9.05 38.75 53.01
CA MET A 8 -10.09 37.78 53.44
C MET A 8 -11.44 38.28 54.01
N LYS A 9 -12.55 37.77 53.42
CA LYS A 9 -13.74 37.11 54.05
C LYS A 9 -14.98 37.31 53.16
N ARG A 10 -15.58 36.24 52.62
CA ARG A 10 -16.68 35.39 53.18
C ARG A 10 -18.08 36.04 53.16
N LEU A 11 -19.08 35.18 52.91
CA LEU A 11 -20.50 35.21 53.31
C LEU A 11 -21.60 35.56 52.28
N PHE A 12 -22.33 34.49 51.87
CA PHE A 12 -23.79 34.30 51.98
C PHE A 12 -24.80 35.26 51.27
N SER A 13 -25.43 34.73 50.19
CA SER A 13 -26.83 34.19 50.19
C SER A 13 -28.02 34.95 49.54
N VAL A 14 -28.94 34.13 48.98
CA VAL A 14 -30.40 34.27 48.67
C VAL A 14 -30.93 35.13 47.48
N VAL A 15 -31.97 34.53 46.81
CA VAL A 15 -33.19 35.11 46.18
C VAL A 15 -33.38 34.97 44.65
N ALA A 16 -34.03 33.86 44.26
CA ALA A 16 -35.31 33.73 43.53
C ALA A 16 -35.62 34.37 42.14
N SER A 17 -36.04 33.48 41.23
CA SER A 17 -37.34 33.47 40.50
C SER A 17 -37.63 34.22 39.19
N ALA A 18 -38.33 33.46 38.33
CA ALA A 18 -39.41 33.82 37.40
C ALA A 18 -39.10 34.45 36.01
N ALA A 19 -39.42 33.68 34.96
CA ALA A 19 -40.37 34.10 33.91
C ALA A 19 -41.03 32.85 33.26
N LEU A 20 -42.27 32.98 32.80
CA LEU A 20 -43.16 31.90 32.34
C LEU A 20 -43.96 32.36 31.12
N LEU A 21 -44.01 31.56 30.04
CA LEU A 21 -45.02 31.53 28.94
C LEU A 21 -44.72 30.25 28.12
N ALA A 22 -45.58 29.23 27.99
CA ALA A 22 -46.97 29.15 27.48
C ALA A 22 -47.05 29.47 25.95
N ALA A 23 -47.70 28.69 25.07
CA ALA A 23 -48.68 27.60 25.22
C ALA A 23 -48.61 26.60 23.99
N VAL A 24 -48.95 25.29 24.10
CA VAL A 24 -50.25 24.61 23.76
C VAL A 24 -50.66 24.72 22.27
N ALA A 25 -51.12 23.72 21.49
CA ALA A 25 -51.59 22.31 21.63
C ALA A 25 -51.06 21.48 20.40
N ILE A 26 -51.22 20.15 20.21
CA ILE A 26 -52.40 19.24 20.25
C ILE A 26 -51.95 17.77 20.55
N SER A 27 -52.86 16.93 21.05
CA SER A 27 -52.71 15.47 21.31
C SER A 27 -54.07 14.78 21.03
N PRO A 28 -54.33 13.46 21.28
CA PRO A 28 -53.45 12.30 21.56
C PRO A 28 -53.84 10.94 20.85
N THR A 29 -52.89 9.98 20.80
CA THR A 29 -52.94 8.48 21.04
C THR A 29 -54.16 7.60 20.59
N PRO A 30 -54.22 6.24 20.83
CA PRO A 30 -53.26 5.21 21.30
C PRO A 30 -52.98 4.13 20.19
N ALA A 31 -52.47 2.89 20.39
CA ALA A 31 -52.05 2.03 21.52
C ALA A 31 -50.83 1.14 21.07
N SER A 32 -50.33 0.06 21.71
CA SER A 32 -50.65 -0.71 22.93
C SER A 32 -49.38 -1.38 23.51
N ALA A 33 -49.30 -1.50 24.85
CA ALA A 33 -48.75 -2.61 25.66
C ALA A 33 -47.40 -3.33 25.28
N ASP A 34 -46.51 -3.69 26.21
CA ASP A 34 -46.50 -3.51 27.68
C ASP A 34 -45.06 -3.56 28.21
N ALA A 35 -44.79 -2.90 29.33
CA ALA A 35 -43.49 -2.94 30.01
C ALA A 35 -43.65 -2.91 31.53
N ALA A 36 -43.34 -4.04 32.18
CA ALA A 36 -43.43 -4.20 33.62
C ALA A 36 -42.47 -5.32 34.10
N LYS A 37 -41.75 -5.22 35.22
CA LYS A 37 -41.68 -4.15 36.26
C LYS A 37 -40.54 -4.46 37.27
N VAL A 38 -40.17 -3.46 38.10
CA VAL A 38 -39.75 -3.60 39.53
C VAL A 38 -38.33 -4.18 39.79
N THR A 39 -37.42 -3.61 40.62
CA THR A 39 -37.48 -2.49 41.61
C THR A 39 -36.14 -1.74 41.79
N GLN A 40 -36.20 -0.55 42.43
CA GLN A 40 -35.09 0.25 43.00
C GLN A 40 -34.47 -0.42 44.26
N LEU A 41 -33.34 0.00 44.87
CA LEU A 41 -33.21 1.24 45.68
C LEU A 41 -31.79 1.41 46.31
N ALA A 42 -31.33 2.66 46.48
CA ALA A 42 -30.41 3.18 47.55
C ALA A 42 -28.95 2.65 47.67
N LEU A 43 -27.93 3.40 48.11
CA LEU A 43 -27.79 4.84 48.48
C LEU A 43 -26.28 5.20 48.59
N ARG A 44 -25.91 6.47 48.34
CA ARG A 44 -24.66 7.19 48.78
C ARG A 44 -23.34 6.72 48.11
N GLN A 45 -22.45 7.58 47.61
CA GLN A 45 -22.30 9.05 47.66
C GLN A 45 -21.59 9.61 46.40
N GLY A 46 -21.97 10.82 45.96
CA GLY A 46 -21.21 11.79 45.13
C GLY A 46 -20.32 11.30 43.97
N THR A 47 -20.60 11.63 42.70
CA THR A 47 -20.34 12.97 42.13
C THR A 47 -21.05 13.15 40.77
N GLN A 48 -21.36 14.39 40.37
CA GLN A 48 -22.00 14.70 39.07
C GLN A 48 -21.00 14.80 37.90
N ILE A 49 -21.52 14.65 36.68
CA ILE A 49 -20.78 14.75 35.40
C ILE A 49 -21.02 16.12 34.76
N ILE A 50 -19.95 16.76 34.25
CA ILE A 50 -20.00 17.85 33.24
C ILE A 50 -18.88 17.55 32.21
N PRO A 51 -19.08 17.79 30.89
CA PRO A 51 -18.29 17.13 29.85
C PRO A 51 -17.10 17.95 29.31
N GLY A 52 -16.01 17.26 28.95
CA GLY A 52 -14.96 17.78 28.07
C GLY A 52 -13.51 17.51 28.54
N ASN A 53 -12.65 17.22 27.56
CA ASN A 53 -11.17 17.30 27.56
C ASN A 53 -10.30 16.15 28.12
N SER A 54 -9.38 15.71 27.24
CA SER A 54 -7.91 15.68 27.37
C SER A 54 -7.19 15.24 28.66
N PHE A 55 -6.29 14.27 28.50
CA PHE A 55 -4.97 14.08 29.13
C PHE A 55 -4.76 14.26 30.67
N GLY A 56 -4.60 13.11 31.34
CA GLY A 56 -3.53 12.85 32.34
C GLY A 56 -3.87 13.01 33.84
N PRO A 57 -2.97 12.61 34.77
CA PRO A 57 -1.81 11.70 34.62
C PRO A 57 -1.75 10.57 35.68
N ILE A 58 -1.24 9.38 35.35
CA ILE A 58 -0.80 8.38 36.35
C ILE A 58 0.51 7.70 35.87
N LEU A 59 1.50 7.63 36.77
CA LEU A 59 2.70 6.80 36.63
C LEU A 59 2.51 5.46 37.38
N ALA A 60 2.65 4.33 36.69
CA ALA A 60 3.15 3.07 37.24
C ALA A 60 3.50 2.09 36.10
N GLN A 61 4.51 1.25 36.30
CA GLN A 61 5.06 0.36 35.28
C GLN A 61 4.34 -1.00 35.25
N GLY A 62 4.24 -1.61 34.06
CA GLY A 62 3.71 -2.96 33.88
C GLY A 62 2.78 -3.04 32.66
N THR A 63 3.34 -3.37 31.50
CA THR A 63 2.64 -3.37 30.21
C THR A 63 1.52 -4.40 30.12
N GLY A 64 0.28 -3.95 29.93
CA GLY A 64 -0.85 -4.82 29.58
C GLY A 64 -1.71 -4.24 28.46
N SER A 65 -2.00 -5.08 27.45
CA SER A 65 -3.22 -5.07 26.62
C SER A 65 -3.52 -3.76 25.83
N PRO A 66 -4.74 -3.59 25.26
CA PRO A 66 -5.20 -4.14 23.98
C PRO A 66 -5.28 -3.01 22.89
N ILE A 67 -6.03 -3.05 21.78
CA ILE A 67 -7.49 -2.92 21.65
C ILE A 67 -8.05 -3.41 20.29
N ASP A 68 -9.34 -3.75 20.34
CA ASP A 68 -10.40 -3.81 19.32
C ASP A 68 -10.32 -2.81 18.12
N GLY A 69 -10.97 -3.16 17.00
CA GLY A 69 -11.38 -2.17 15.98
C GLY A 69 -11.25 -2.53 14.48
N SER A 70 -12.11 -3.40 13.96
CA SER A 70 -12.58 -3.45 12.54
C SER A 70 -11.59 -3.61 11.35
N SER A 71 -11.90 -4.61 10.50
CA SER A 71 -11.54 -4.74 9.06
C SER A 71 -10.07 -4.65 8.63
N ALA A 72 -9.47 -5.81 8.36
CA ALA A 72 -8.36 -5.95 7.40
C ALA A 72 -8.58 -7.20 6.54
N PHE A 73 -8.76 -7.03 5.22
CA PHE A 73 -8.74 -8.14 4.26
C PHE A 73 -7.29 -8.39 3.83
N ILE A 74 -6.73 -9.54 4.24
CA ILE A 74 -5.47 -10.08 3.70
C ILE A 74 -5.83 -11.22 2.75
N THR A 75 -5.70 -11.01 1.44
CA THR A 75 -5.89 -12.06 0.43
C THR A 75 -4.62 -12.87 0.23
N GLY A 76 -4.40 -13.85 1.11
CA GLY A 76 -3.31 -14.82 0.98
C GLY A 76 -3.47 -15.99 1.98
N SER A 77 -3.81 -17.19 1.47
CA SER A 77 -4.08 -18.39 2.28
C SER A 77 -5.28 -18.28 3.26
N SER A 78 -6.49 -18.17 2.72
CA SER A 78 -7.75 -18.22 3.48
C SER A 78 -7.82 -19.40 4.44
N ASP A 79 -7.47 -20.61 3.99
CA ASP A 79 -7.89 -21.84 4.66
C ASP A 79 -7.07 -22.14 5.91
N ARG A 80 -5.76 -21.86 5.89
CA ARG A 80 -4.91 -21.98 7.09
C ARG A 80 -5.24 -20.91 8.13
N ALA A 81 -5.53 -19.68 7.69
CA ALA A 81 -5.95 -18.61 8.59
C ALA A 81 -7.30 -18.96 9.24
N ARG A 82 -8.26 -19.48 8.45
CA ARG A 82 -9.55 -19.97 8.96
C ARG A 82 -9.39 -21.13 9.94
N SER A 83 -8.58 -22.15 9.61
CA SER A 83 -8.31 -23.27 10.52
C SER A 83 -7.68 -22.78 11.82
N ALA A 84 -6.67 -21.91 11.77
CA ALA A 84 -6.02 -21.39 12.98
C ALA A 84 -6.99 -20.61 13.90
N VAL A 85 -7.92 -19.85 13.31
CA VAL A 85 -8.99 -19.15 14.05
C VAL A 85 -10.03 -20.13 14.61
N GLU A 86 -10.51 -21.09 13.81
CA GLU A 86 -11.44 -22.13 14.25
C GLU A 86 -10.86 -22.98 15.39
N ASP A 87 -9.59 -23.37 15.30
CA ASP A 87 -8.89 -24.17 16.31
C ASP A 87 -8.55 -23.35 17.57
N GLY A 88 -8.28 -22.05 17.42
CA GLY A 88 -8.18 -21.12 18.55
C GLY A 88 -9.50 -21.00 19.30
N TRP A 89 -10.61 -20.87 18.58
CA TRP A 89 -11.95 -20.79 19.15
C TRP A 89 -12.39 -22.10 19.82
N ARG A 90 -12.11 -23.26 19.21
CA ARG A 90 -12.31 -24.59 19.83
C ARG A 90 -11.56 -24.71 21.16
N ARG A 91 -10.24 -24.46 21.18
CA ARG A 91 -9.43 -24.53 22.41
C ARG A 91 -9.95 -23.60 23.52
N ALA A 92 -10.39 -22.39 23.17
CA ALA A 92 -10.98 -21.46 24.13
C ALA A 92 -12.31 -21.97 24.70
N PHE A 93 -13.17 -22.56 23.87
CA PHE A 93 -14.44 -23.16 24.29
C PHE A 93 -14.24 -24.43 25.14
N ASP A 94 -13.30 -25.29 24.75
CA ASP A 94 -12.97 -26.53 25.45
C ASP A 94 -12.34 -26.29 26.83
N GLY A 95 -11.68 -25.14 27.01
CA GLY A 95 -11.17 -24.67 28.31
C GLY A 95 -12.24 -24.15 29.27
N LEU A 96 -13.50 -23.98 28.84
CA LEU A 96 -14.58 -23.50 29.71
C LEU A 96 -15.07 -24.57 30.70
N PRO A 97 -15.55 -24.19 31.90
CA PRO A 97 -16.26 -25.11 32.79
C PRO A 97 -17.53 -25.67 32.14
N ASP A 98 -17.90 -26.91 32.44
CA ASP A 98 -19.00 -27.61 31.75
C ASP A 98 -20.36 -26.92 31.90
N GLN A 99 -20.61 -26.28 33.05
CA GLN A 99 -21.79 -25.44 33.28
C GLN A 99 -21.89 -24.27 32.28
N VAL A 100 -20.75 -23.70 31.88
CA VAL A 100 -20.67 -22.60 30.90
C VAL A 100 -20.86 -23.15 29.49
N LYS A 101 -20.21 -24.27 29.15
CA LYS A 101 -20.38 -24.95 27.84
C LYS A 101 -21.83 -25.32 27.56
N GLN A 102 -22.54 -25.83 28.58
CA GLN A 102 -23.96 -26.19 28.49
C GLN A 102 -24.86 -24.97 28.25
N ALA A 103 -24.51 -23.80 28.82
CA ALA A 103 -25.25 -22.56 28.65
C ALA A 103 -25.06 -21.87 27.27
N VAL A 104 -24.00 -22.18 26.52
CA VAL A 104 -23.79 -21.61 25.17
C VAL A 104 -24.80 -22.21 24.17
N PRO A 105 -25.60 -21.39 23.46
CA PRO A 105 -26.54 -21.86 22.44
C PRO A 105 -25.85 -22.67 21.33
N PRO A 106 -26.45 -23.75 20.78
CA PRO A 106 -25.78 -24.62 19.81
C PRO A 106 -25.20 -23.93 18.58
N HIS A 107 -25.85 -22.87 18.08
CA HIS A 107 -25.39 -22.10 16.92
C HIS A 107 -24.22 -21.13 17.22
N LEU A 108 -23.84 -20.97 18.48
CA LEU A 108 -22.67 -20.19 18.95
C LEU A 108 -21.56 -21.09 19.49
N ARG A 109 -21.64 -22.42 19.29
CA ARG A 109 -20.57 -23.35 19.62
C ARG A 109 -19.61 -23.49 18.44
N PRO A 110 -18.33 -23.76 18.66
CA PRO A 110 -17.41 -24.10 17.59
C PRO A 110 -17.95 -25.29 16.76
N PRO A 111 -17.82 -25.27 15.42
CA PRO A 111 -18.24 -26.38 14.60
C PRO A 111 -17.39 -27.62 14.94
N GLU A 112 -18.07 -28.76 15.07
CA GLU A 112 -17.42 -30.06 15.30
C GLU A 112 -16.38 -30.32 14.19
N PRO A 113 -15.16 -30.77 14.52
CA PRO A 113 -14.14 -31.01 13.50
C PRO A 113 -14.64 -32.04 12.49
N ALA A 114 -14.44 -31.76 11.20
CA ALA A 114 -14.75 -32.72 10.15
C ALA A 114 -14.03 -34.04 10.43
N LYS A 115 -14.77 -35.15 10.42
CA LYS A 115 -14.20 -36.49 10.65
C LYS A 115 -13.00 -36.68 9.72
N PRO A 116 -11.81 -37.07 10.24
CA PRO A 116 -10.66 -37.31 9.38
C PRO A 116 -11.03 -38.31 8.29
N ALA A 117 -10.86 -37.91 7.03
CA ALA A 117 -10.75 -38.88 5.96
C ALA A 117 -9.49 -39.72 6.21
N ASP A 118 -9.54 -41.02 5.91
CA ASP A 118 -8.35 -41.87 5.86
C ASP A 118 -7.45 -41.41 4.70
N VAL A 119 -6.69 -40.36 4.95
CA VAL A 119 -5.60 -39.94 4.07
C VAL A 119 -4.44 -40.86 4.36
N THR A 120 -4.27 -41.88 3.52
CA THR A 120 -3.01 -42.62 3.47
C THR A 120 -1.88 -41.65 3.18
N VAL A 121 -1.11 -41.29 4.22
CA VAL A 121 0.06 -40.43 4.09
C VAL A 121 1.13 -41.22 3.34
N ALA A 122 1.15 -41.06 2.02
CA ALA A 122 2.33 -41.38 1.24
C ALA A 122 3.53 -40.61 1.83
N PRO A 123 4.74 -41.19 1.86
CA PRO A 123 5.92 -40.50 2.37
C PRO A 123 6.03 -39.12 1.73
N ALA A 124 6.21 -38.08 2.56
CA ALA A 124 6.32 -36.72 2.07
C ALA A 124 7.51 -36.64 1.12
N GLN A 125 7.22 -36.57 -0.18
CA GLN A 125 8.24 -36.35 -1.20
C GLN A 125 8.86 -34.99 -0.89
N GLU A 126 10.18 -34.96 -0.69
CA GLU A 126 10.91 -33.72 -0.42
C GLU A 126 10.50 -32.67 -1.46
N PRO A 127 10.29 -31.40 -1.06
CA PRO A 127 9.87 -30.37 -2.00
C PRO A 127 10.92 -30.28 -3.10
N SER A 128 10.58 -30.80 -4.28
CA SER A 128 11.45 -30.73 -5.45
C SER A 128 11.79 -29.27 -5.64
N PRO A 129 13.09 -28.90 -5.79
CA PRO A 129 13.48 -27.52 -5.96
C PRO A 129 12.68 -26.98 -7.15
N SER A 130 11.80 -26.01 -6.87
CA SER A 130 11.00 -25.37 -7.91
C SER A 130 11.98 -24.90 -8.97
N PRO A 131 11.83 -25.32 -10.25
CA PRO A 131 12.85 -25.09 -11.25
C PRO A 131 13.21 -23.62 -11.24
N VAL A 132 14.51 -23.33 -11.02
CA VAL A 132 15.03 -21.97 -11.10
C VAL A 132 14.58 -21.44 -12.45
N PRO A 133 13.73 -20.40 -12.51
CA PRO A 133 13.15 -20.00 -13.76
C PRO A 133 14.30 -19.60 -14.69
N PRO A 134 14.26 -20.01 -15.98
CA PRO A 134 15.43 -19.94 -16.85
C PRO A 134 16.02 -18.53 -16.84
N LYS A 135 17.33 -18.45 -16.57
CA LYS A 135 18.06 -17.17 -16.47
C LYS A 135 17.92 -16.43 -17.79
N CYS A 136 17.67 -15.13 -17.73
CA CYS A 136 17.63 -14.28 -18.91
C CYS A 136 19.07 -14.01 -19.37
N TYR A 137 19.63 -14.92 -20.16
CA TYR A 137 21.02 -14.85 -20.65
C TYR A 137 21.21 -13.65 -21.58
N ASN A 138 22.31 -12.91 -21.40
CA ASN A 138 22.64 -11.69 -22.13
C ASN A 138 21.56 -10.60 -22.08
N CYS A 139 20.60 -10.68 -21.16
CA CYS A 139 19.50 -9.74 -21.11
C CYS A 139 19.93 -8.36 -20.59
N VAL A 140 19.22 -7.33 -21.05
CA VAL A 140 19.40 -5.94 -20.65
C VAL A 140 18.02 -5.28 -20.55
N ALA A 141 17.73 -4.62 -19.43
CA ALA A 141 16.45 -3.96 -19.25
C ALA A 141 16.47 -2.59 -19.94
N ILE A 142 15.60 -2.40 -20.93
CA ILE A 142 15.28 -1.06 -21.46
C ILE A 142 14.15 -0.46 -20.63
N THR A 143 14.40 0.71 -20.04
CA THR A 143 13.46 1.35 -19.10
C THR A 143 13.20 2.81 -19.46
N TYR A 144 11.95 3.25 -19.28
CA TYR A 144 11.47 4.57 -19.63
C TYR A 144 10.75 5.22 -18.45
N ASP A 145 11.20 6.41 -18.06
CA ASP A 145 10.69 7.17 -16.93
C ASP A 145 9.75 8.32 -17.36
N ASP A 146 9.05 8.91 -16.38
CA ASP A 146 8.11 10.04 -16.45
C ASP A 146 6.77 9.85 -17.18
N GLY A 147 6.63 8.82 -18.03
CA GLY A 147 5.40 8.56 -18.77
C GLY A 147 4.15 8.20 -17.93
N PRO A 148 3.01 7.92 -18.59
CA PRO A 148 2.76 8.07 -20.03
C PRO A 148 2.47 9.53 -20.43
N VAL A 149 2.76 9.89 -21.68
CA VAL A 149 2.29 11.15 -22.31
C VAL A 149 1.78 10.91 -23.73
N PRO A 150 0.77 11.68 -24.19
CA PRO A 150 0.21 11.54 -25.53
C PRO A 150 1.23 11.91 -26.62
N GLY A 151 1.12 11.23 -27.76
CA GLY A 151 2.03 11.34 -28.89
C GLY A 151 3.31 10.50 -28.72
N SER A 152 4.10 10.78 -27.68
CA SER A 152 5.42 10.15 -27.51
C SER A 152 5.33 8.69 -27.05
N THR A 153 4.63 8.41 -25.95
CA THR A 153 4.50 7.04 -25.40
C THR A 153 3.81 6.10 -26.37
N GLU A 154 2.73 6.55 -27.02
CA GLU A 154 1.97 5.74 -27.98
C GLU A 154 2.82 5.33 -29.19
N ARG A 155 3.66 6.24 -29.68
CA ARG A 155 4.62 5.96 -30.76
C ARG A 155 5.76 5.04 -30.30
N LEU A 156 6.19 5.13 -29.04
CA LEU A 156 7.17 4.20 -28.48
C LEU A 156 6.61 2.77 -28.41
N LEU A 157 5.36 2.62 -27.96
CA LEU A 157 4.66 1.34 -27.96
C LEU A 157 4.55 0.75 -29.38
N ASP A 158 4.25 1.59 -30.39
CA ASP A 158 4.25 1.15 -31.79
C ASP A 158 5.63 0.64 -32.25
N ILE A 159 6.74 1.23 -31.78
CA ILE A 159 8.11 0.80 -32.09
C ILE A 159 8.41 -0.54 -31.40
N LEU A 160 8.16 -0.62 -30.09
CA LEU A 160 8.38 -1.83 -29.27
C LEU A 160 7.65 -3.04 -29.86
N LYS A 161 6.37 -2.85 -30.22
CA LYS A 161 5.53 -3.86 -30.87
C LYS A 161 6.05 -4.29 -32.25
N ARG A 162 6.47 -3.34 -33.09
CA ARG A 162 7.07 -3.68 -34.41
C ARG A 162 8.41 -4.40 -34.28
N LYS A 163 9.14 -4.19 -33.19
CA LYS A 163 10.43 -4.81 -32.91
C LYS A 163 10.34 -6.10 -32.10
N ASP A 164 9.14 -6.51 -31.69
CA ASP A 164 8.94 -7.67 -30.80
C ASP A 164 9.83 -7.56 -29.55
N ALA A 165 9.67 -6.46 -28.81
CA ALA A 165 10.46 -6.15 -27.62
C ALA A 165 9.57 -5.60 -26.51
N HIS A 166 9.82 -6.03 -25.27
CA HIS A 166 9.18 -5.46 -24.08
C HIS A 166 10.14 -4.51 -23.36
N ALA A 167 9.58 -3.55 -22.63
CA ALA A 167 10.30 -2.57 -21.83
C ALA A 167 9.69 -2.46 -20.43
N THR A 168 10.30 -1.65 -19.57
CA THR A 168 9.69 -1.23 -18.29
C THR A 168 9.37 0.25 -18.32
N PHE A 169 8.17 0.62 -17.89
CA PHE A 169 7.72 2.01 -17.79
C PHE A 169 7.57 2.39 -16.32
N PHE A 170 8.40 3.33 -15.86
CA PHE A 170 8.29 3.93 -14.53
C PHE A 170 7.33 5.12 -14.62
N VAL A 171 6.10 4.90 -14.18
CA VAL A 171 4.97 5.79 -14.43
C VAL A 171 4.75 6.75 -13.26
N VAL A 172 4.59 8.03 -13.57
CA VAL A 172 4.22 9.06 -12.60
C VAL A 172 2.72 9.02 -12.34
N GLY A 173 2.30 8.94 -11.08
CA GLY A 173 0.89 8.73 -10.69
C GLY A 173 -0.10 9.81 -11.18
N ARG A 174 0.35 11.06 -11.35
CA ARG A 174 -0.44 12.10 -12.04
C ARG A 174 -0.69 11.77 -13.52
N ASN A 175 0.30 11.25 -14.22
CA ASN A 175 0.22 10.93 -15.64
C ASN A 175 -0.61 9.65 -15.88
N ALA A 176 -0.52 8.67 -14.98
CA ALA A 176 -1.43 7.51 -14.93
C ALA A 176 -2.91 7.93 -14.90
N ASN A 177 -3.26 8.93 -14.08
CA ASN A 177 -4.61 9.46 -13.98
C ASN A 177 -5.03 10.32 -15.17
N ALA A 178 -4.09 11.05 -15.80
CA ALA A 178 -4.36 11.91 -16.95
C ALA A 178 -4.56 11.12 -18.26
N TYR A 179 -3.81 10.03 -18.45
CA TYR A 179 -3.79 9.27 -19.70
C TYR A 179 -4.03 7.75 -19.49
N PRO A 180 -5.15 7.37 -18.85
CA PRO A 180 -5.38 5.98 -18.43
C PRO A 180 -5.55 5.01 -19.61
N GLN A 181 -5.90 5.50 -20.80
CA GLN A 181 -5.90 4.71 -22.04
C GLN A 181 -4.49 4.30 -22.49
N ILE A 182 -3.49 5.17 -22.34
CA ILE A 182 -2.10 4.86 -22.69
C ILE A 182 -1.55 3.88 -21.66
N LEU A 183 -1.83 4.09 -20.38
CA LEU A 183 -1.41 3.18 -19.31
C LEU A 183 -1.94 1.75 -19.51
N ARG A 184 -3.24 1.61 -19.84
CA ARG A 184 -3.80 0.29 -20.18
C ARG A 184 -3.13 -0.33 -21.40
N ARG A 185 -2.78 0.47 -22.41
CA ARG A 185 -2.03 -0.01 -23.58
C ARG A 185 -0.64 -0.53 -23.20
N ILE A 186 0.10 0.14 -22.32
CA ILE A 186 1.40 -0.35 -21.81
C ILE A 186 1.24 -1.76 -21.20
N ARG A 187 0.23 -1.95 -20.34
CA ARG A 187 -0.11 -3.24 -19.73
C ARG A 187 -0.52 -4.29 -20.76
N ASP A 188 -1.44 -3.93 -21.66
CA ASP A 188 -2.05 -4.86 -22.64
C ASP A 188 -1.08 -5.29 -23.74
N GLU A 189 -0.01 -4.53 -23.98
CA GLU A 189 1.11 -4.89 -24.86
C GLU A 189 2.28 -5.58 -24.10
N GLY A 190 2.05 -6.04 -22.87
CA GLY A 190 2.93 -6.97 -22.14
C GLY A 190 4.16 -6.33 -21.48
N HIS A 191 4.17 -5.02 -21.29
CA HIS A 191 5.29 -4.32 -20.65
C HIS A 191 5.18 -4.27 -19.12
N THR A 192 6.32 -4.26 -18.44
CA THR A 192 6.38 -4.02 -17.00
C THR A 192 6.01 -2.58 -16.70
N ILE A 193 5.20 -2.34 -15.67
CA ILE A 193 4.84 -1.01 -15.16
C ILE A 193 5.33 -0.90 -13.71
N GLY A 194 6.16 0.09 -13.44
CA GLY A 194 6.67 0.43 -12.12
C GLY A 194 6.17 1.79 -11.61
N ASN A 195 6.26 1.99 -10.31
CA ASN A 195 5.93 3.23 -9.62
C ASN A 195 7.07 4.26 -9.75
N HIS A 196 6.77 5.48 -10.20
CA HIS A 196 7.75 6.58 -10.28
C HIS A 196 7.37 7.79 -9.44
N SER A 197 6.74 7.55 -8.29
CA SER A 197 6.09 8.55 -7.42
C SER A 197 4.90 9.26 -8.06
N PHE A 198 4.11 9.95 -7.22
CA PHE A 198 2.87 10.56 -7.69
C PHE A 198 3.11 11.86 -8.48
N SER A 199 4.13 12.63 -8.09
CA SER A 199 4.39 13.97 -8.64
C SER A 199 5.87 14.29 -8.86
N HIS A 200 6.73 13.27 -8.97
CA HIS A 200 8.17 13.40 -9.23
C HIS A 200 8.97 14.32 -8.24
N PRO A 201 8.73 14.29 -6.92
CA PRO A 201 9.60 14.97 -5.96
C PRO A 201 10.87 14.15 -5.68
N ASP A 202 11.93 14.83 -5.25
CA ASP A 202 13.12 14.18 -4.67
C ASP A 202 12.73 13.50 -3.35
N LEU A 203 12.61 12.17 -3.37
CA LEU A 203 12.04 11.37 -2.28
C LEU A 203 12.92 11.33 -1.03
N ALA A 204 14.25 11.26 -1.18
CA ALA A 204 15.18 11.32 -0.05
C ALA A 204 15.08 12.65 0.71
N ARG A 205 14.54 13.70 0.08
CA ARG A 205 14.31 15.03 0.71
C ARG A 205 12.89 15.21 1.27
N GLN A 206 12.04 14.19 1.19
CA GLN A 206 10.71 14.18 1.80
C GLN A 206 10.72 13.58 3.21
N SER A 207 9.69 13.89 4.00
CA SER A 207 9.36 13.17 5.23
C SER A 207 8.72 11.82 4.93
N ASP A 208 8.77 10.89 5.88
CA ASP A 208 8.33 9.51 5.68
C ASP A 208 6.84 9.42 5.29
N ALA A 209 5.99 10.27 5.89
CA ALA A 209 4.59 10.40 5.52
C ALA A 209 4.38 10.93 4.08
N ALA A 210 5.27 11.80 3.60
CA ALA A 210 5.24 12.30 2.22
C ALA A 210 5.82 11.28 1.23
N ILE A 211 6.81 10.46 1.63
CA ILE A 211 7.26 9.31 0.84
C ILE A 211 6.11 8.32 0.67
N ALA A 212 5.46 7.91 1.77
CA ALA A 212 4.30 7.01 1.75
C ALA A 212 3.19 7.53 0.81
N ALA A 213 2.76 8.79 0.98
CA ALA A 213 1.72 9.39 0.14
C ALA A 213 2.08 9.46 -1.36
N GLN A 214 3.37 9.57 -1.70
CA GLN A 214 3.84 9.56 -3.10
C GLN A 214 3.82 8.16 -3.71
N LEU A 215 4.10 7.12 -2.92
CA LEU A 215 4.01 5.72 -3.35
C LEU A 215 2.54 5.29 -3.44
N ASP A 216 1.79 5.41 -2.34
CA ASP A 216 0.39 5.00 -2.21
C ASP A 216 -0.50 5.64 -3.28
N GLY A 217 -0.38 6.96 -3.49
CA GLY A 217 -1.17 7.68 -4.49
C GLY A 217 -0.87 7.26 -5.94
N THR A 218 0.29 6.64 -6.18
CA THR A 218 0.68 6.08 -7.48
C THR A 218 0.17 4.66 -7.62
N ASP A 219 0.32 3.83 -6.60
CA ASP A 219 -0.21 2.47 -6.57
C ASP A 219 -1.74 2.48 -6.76
N ASP A 220 -2.45 3.38 -6.05
CA ASP A 220 -3.88 3.62 -6.23
C ASP A 220 -4.22 4.05 -7.68
N ALA A 221 -3.39 4.89 -8.30
CA ALA A 221 -3.61 5.33 -9.67
C ALA A 221 -3.42 4.17 -10.66
N LEU A 222 -2.34 3.39 -10.53
CA LEU A 222 -2.04 2.25 -11.40
C LEU A 222 -3.11 1.15 -11.26
N LYS A 223 -3.52 0.84 -10.03
CA LYS A 223 -4.57 -0.14 -9.72
C LYS A 223 -5.93 0.32 -10.23
N LYS A 224 -6.31 1.59 -10.03
CA LYS A 224 -7.60 2.13 -10.47
C LYS A 224 -7.71 2.21 -11.99
N GLN A 225 -6.66 2.67 -12.67
CA GLN A 225 -6.72 3.01 -14.10
C GLN A 225 -6.40 1.82 -15.01
N ALA A 226 -5.56 0.88 -14.53
CA ALA A 226 -5.10 -0.28 -15.29
C ALA A 226 -5.08 -1.59 -14.51
N GLY A 227 -5.55 -1.66 -13.25
CA GLY A 227 -5.54 -2.91 -12.47
C GLY A 227 -4.13 -3.46 -12.20
N VAL A 228 -3.12 -2.58 -12.23
CA VAL A 228 -1.72 -2.93 -11.99
C VAL A 228 -1.37 -2.65 -10.52
N GLU A 229 -0.79 -3.64 -9.86
CA GLU A 229 -0.12 -3.48 -8.57
C GLU A 229 1.39 -3.62 -8.84
N PRO A 230 2.18 -2.53 -8.77
CA PRO A 230 3.59 -2.58 -9.12
C PRO A 230 4.42 -3.26 -8.02
N HIS A 231 5.37 -4.11 -8.41
CA HIS A 231 6.45 -4.63 -7.55
C HIS A 231 7.81 -3.98 -7.86
N TRP A 232 7.82 -2.96 -8.72
CA TRP A 232 9.00 -2.13 -9.01
C TRP A 232 8.72 -0.67 -8.70
N MET A 233 9.69 -0.02 -8.07
CA MET A 233 9.70 1.41 -7.81
C MET A 233 11.01 1.99 -8.34
N ARG A 234 10.97 3.15 -9.01
CA ARG A 234 12.17 3.94 -9.29
C ARG A 234 12.02 5.31 -8.62
N PRO A 235 12.96 5.72 -7.75
CA PRO A 235 12.93 7.05 -7.15
C PRO A 235 13.25 8.11 -8.22
N PRO A 236 12.47 9.21 -8.30
CA PRO A 236 12.84 10.40 -9.07
C PRO A 236 14.29 10.82 -8.84
N TYR A 237 14.98 11.19 -9.93
CA TYR A 237 16.41 11.56 -9.94
C TYR A 237 17.37 10.47 -9.43
N GLY A 238 16.89 9.23 -9.20
CA GLY A 238 17.65 8.19 -8.51
C GLY A 238 17.82 8.46 -7.00
N SER A 239 17.14 9.47 -6.45
CA SER A 239 17.38 9.98 -5.09
C SER A 239 16.66 9.13 -4.03
N HIS A 240 17.42 8.30 -3.32
CA HIS A 240 16.90 7.39 -2.30
C HIS A 240 17.83 7.28 -1.08
N ASP A 241 17.23 6.87 0.03
CA ASP A 241 17.89 6.45 1.26
C ASP A 241 17.19 5.20 1.82
N SER A 242 17.57 4.76 3.03
CA SER A 242 16.95 3.58 3.66
C SER A 242 15.46 3.76 3.96
N ARG A 243 14.95 4.99 4.09
CA ARG A 243 13.51 5.25 4.35
C ARG A 243 12.71 5.07 3.07
N VAL A 244 13.24 5.55 1.94
CA VAL A 244 12.66 5.30 0.61
C VAL A 244 12.65 3.80 0.29
N ALA A 245 13.75 3.10 0.57
CA ALA A 245 13.84 1.65 0.37
C ALA A 245 12.88 0.86 1.28
N SER A 246 12.78 1.20 2.57
CA SER A 246 11.82 0.57 3.50
C SER A 246 10.38 0.81 3.07
N ALA A 247 10.02 2.05 2.73
CA ALA A 247 8.65 2.39 2.32
C ALA A 247 8.23 1.66 1.03
N ALA A 248 9.15 1.42 0.09
CA ALA A 248 8.90 0.57 -1.07
C ALA A 248 8.77 -0.92 -0.67
N GLY A 249 9.68 -1.42 0.18
CA GLY A 249 9.66 -2.82 0.64
C GLY A 249 8.41 -3.20 1.43
N GLU A 250 7.90 -2.29 2.26
CA GLU A 250 6.61 -2.41 2.98
C GLU A 250 5.40 -2.57 2.04
N ARG A 251 5.53 -2.11 0.79
CA ARG A 251 4.53 -2.24 -0.30
C ARG A 251 4.83 -3.41 -1.24
N GLY A 252 5.84 -4.22 -0.94
CA GLY A 252 6.28 -5.32 -1.80
C GLY A 252 7.09 -4.89 -3.02
N MET A 253 7.51 -3.63 -3.11
CA MET A 253 8.28 -3.09 -4.22
C MET A 253 9.79 -3.18 -4.00
N SER A 254 10.53 -3.51 -5.07
CA SER A 254 11.98 -3.36 -5.16
C SER A 254 12.36 -2.04 -5.83
N LEU A 255 13.51 -1.48 -5.46
CA LEU A 255 14.04 -0.27 -6.11
C LEU A 255 14.82 -0.67 -7.38
N ALA A 256 14.44 -0.11 -8.52
CA ALA A 256 15.18 -0.20 -9.77
C ALA A 256 15.88 1.12 -10.07
N ILE A 257 17.21 1.13 -9.94
CA ILE A 257 18.09 2.22 -10.37
C ILE A 257 18.57 1.87 -11.80
N TRP A 258 19.73 2.35 -12.22
CA TRP A 258 20.34 2.09 -13.52
C TRP A 258 21.87 2.11 -13.40
N ASP A 259 22.55 1.37 -14.29
CA ASP A 259 24.00 1.48 -14.51
C ASP A 259 24.34 2.23 -15.81
N VAL A 260 23.37 2.36 -16.72
CA VAL A 260 23.52 3.07 -18.00
C VAL A 260 22.55 4.25 -18.06
N ASP A 261 23.05 5.46 -17.79
CA ASP A 261 22.33 6.71 -18.08
C ASP A 261 22.62 7.18 -19.51
N THR A 262 21.58 7.34 -20.31
CA THR A 262 21.72 7.95 -21.64
C THR A 262 21.89 9.47 -21.58
N ALA A 263 21.43 10.11 -20.50
CA ALA A 263 21.20 11.54 -20.34
C ALA A 263 20.45 12.20 -21.51
N ASP A 264 19.51 11.45 -22.10
CA ASP A 264 18.57 11.89 -23.13
C ASP A 264 17.74 13.11 -22.69
N TRP A 265 17.42 13.17 -21.40
CA TRP A 265 16.86 14.30 -20.67
C TRP A 265 17.68 15.60 -20.80
N GLN A 266 19.00 15.48 -20.97
CA GLN A 266 19.91 16.62 -21.09
C GLN A 266 20.17 17.03 -22.55
N HIS A 267 20.53 16.07 -23.42
CA HIS A 267 21.11 16.40 -24.73
C HIS A 267 20.14 16.33 -25.93
N ARG A 268 18.92 15.78 -25.76
CA ARG A 268 17.83 15.87 -26.77
C ARG A 268 18.21 15.39 -28.19
N ASN A 269 18.99 14.31 -28.31
CA ASN A 269 19.54 13.88 -29.62
C ASN A 269 19.47 12.35 -29.79
N PRO A 270 18.77 11.82 -30.82
CA PRO A 270 18.53 10.38 -30.94
C PRO A 270 19.79 9.57 -31.15
N THR A 271 20.74 10.07 -31.95
CA THR A 271 22.02 9.41 -32.23
C THR A 271 22.86 9.25 -30.97
N THR A 272 22.91 10.29 -30.13
CA THR A 272 23.63 10.25 -28.84
C THR A 272 22.93 9.32 -27.84
N THR A 273 21.59 9.32 -27.77
CA THR A 273 20.82 8.39 -26.92
C THR A 273 21.11 6.94 -27.31
N CYS A 274 20.98 6.61 -28.60
CA CYS A 274 21.26 5.27 -29.11
C CYS A 274 22.71 4.84 -28.83
N LYS A 275 23.68 5.71 -29.16
CA LYS A 275 25.10 5.44 -28.90
C LYS A 275 25.37 5.10 -27.44
N ARG A 276 24.88 5.92 -26.50
CA ARG A 276 25.13 5.73 -25.06
C ARG A 276 24.46 4.47 -24.52
N ALA A 277 23.21 4.19 -24.90
CA ALA A 277 22.52 2.97 -24.52
C ALA A 277 23.28 1.73 -25.00
N VAL A 278 23.65 1.68 -26.30
CA VAL A 278 24.27 0.51 -26.91
C VAL A 278 25.72 0.32 -26.47
N GLU A 279 26.53 1.39 -26.37
CA GLU A 279 27.93 1.30 -25.93
C GLU A 279 28.03 0.96 -24.44
N GLY A 280 27.22 1.60 -23.58
CA GLY A 280 27.24 1.42 -22.13
C GLY A 280 26.68 0.07 -21.64
N ALA A 281 25.71 -0.51 -22.35
CA ALA A 281 25.07 -1.75 -21.93
C ALA A 281 25.98 -2.98 -21.95
N ARG A 282 25.79 -3.86 -20.97
CA ARG A 282 26.30 -5.24 -20.92
C ARG A 282 25.19 -6.16 -20.37
N GLU A 283 25.43 -7.47 -20.31
CA GLU A 283 24.50 -8.40 -19.65
C GLU A 283 24.16 -7.90 -18.24
N GLY A 284 22.89 -7.93 -17.88
CA GLY A 284 22.36 -7.48 -16.59
C GLY A 284 22.25 -5.95 -16.42
N SER A 285 22.60 -5.13 -17.42
CA SER A 285 22.43 -3.68 -17.31
C SER A 285 20.95 -3.26 -17.26
N ILE A 286 20.70 -2.12 -16.60
CA ILE A 286 19.41 -1.42 -16.62
C ILE A 286 19.67 -0.03 -17.24
N ILE A 287 19.01 0.25 -18.36
CA ILE A 287 19.22 1.48 -19.15
C ILE A 287 18.12 2.50 -18.84
N LEU A 288 18.51 3.69 -18.39
CA LEU A 288 17.62 4.84 -18.19
C LEU A 288 17.42 5.65 -19.49
N MET A 289 16.16 5.85 -19.83
CA MET A 289 15.63 6.71 -20.89
C MET A 289 14.31 7.33 -20.41
N HIS A 290 13.77 8.30 -21.15
CA HIS A 290 12.51 8.98 -20.82
C HIS A 290 11.58 9.02 -22.04
N ASP A 291 10.41 8.39 -21.97
CA ASP A 291 9.48 8.32 -23.12
C ASP A 291 8.73 9.65 -23.36
N ILE A 292 8.81 10.58 -22.42
CA ILE A 292 8.26 11.94 -22.54
C ILE A 292 8.98 12.83 -23.58
N HIS A 293 9.96 12.30 -24.31
CA HIS A 293 10.82 13.06 -25.21
C HIS A 293 10.92 12.45 -26.60
N GLN A 294 10.47 13.21 -27.61
CA GLN A 294 10.50 12.81 -29.02
C GLN A 294 11.88 12.31 -29.49
N PRO A 295 13.04 12.95 -29.17
CA PRO A 295 14.36 12.44 -29.54
C PRO A 295 14.70 11.07 -28.94
N THR A 296 14.15 10.72 -27.77
CA THR A 296 14.35 9.40 -27.15
C THR A 296 13.53 8.34 -27.86
N VAL A 297 12.28 8.65 -28.20
CA VAL A 297 11.41 7.76 -28.99
C VAL A 297 11.99 7.55 -30.40
N ASP A 298 12.58 8.58 -31.00
CA ASP A 298 13.32 8.47 -32.28
C ASP A 298 14.56 7.58 -32.19
N ALA A 299 15.16 7.41 -31.00
CA ALA A 299 16.30 6.52 -30.78
C ALA A 299 15.90 5.06 -30.56
N ALA A 300 14.66 4.76 -30.14
CA ALA A 300 14.28 3.45 -29.62
C ALA A 300 14.53 2.28 -30.60
N GLU A 301 14.25 2.48 -31.89
CA GLU A 301 14.54 1.49 -32.94
C GLU A 301 16.04 1.19 -33.06
N CYS A 302 16.89 2.23 -33.03
CA CYS A 302 18.35 2.10 -33.03
C CYS A 302 18.88 1.43 -31.75
N VAL A 303 18.29 1.73 -30.59
CA VAL A 303 18.65 1.10 -29.30
C VAL A 303 18.38 -0.40 -29.35
N ILE A 304 17.18 -0.81 -29.74
CA ILE A 304 16.78 -2.23 -29.77
C ILE A 304 17.65 -3.02 -30.76
N ASP A 305 17.82 -2.52 -31.98
CA ASP A 305 18.61 -3.19 -33.01
C ASP A 305 20.11 -3.23 -32.64
N GLY A 306 20.64 -2.13 -32.06
CA GLY A 306 22.04 -2.03 -31.64
C GLY A 306 22.38 -2.95 -30.46
N LEU A 307 21.49 -3.08 -29.48
CA LEU A 307 21.67 -4.04 -28.37
C LEU A 307 21.66 -5.49 -28.89
N ARG A 308 20.73 -5.82 -29.79
CA ARG A 308 20.68 -7.15 -30.45
C ARG A 308 21.94 -7.41 -31.29
N ALA A 309 22.44 -6.42 -32.02
CA ALA A 309 23.69 -6.53 -32.77
C ALA A 309 24.93 -6.72 -31.87
N LYS A 310 24.88 -6.26 -30.61
CA LYS A 310 25.90 -6.50 -29.57
C LYS A 310 25.76 -7.90 -28.91
N GLY A 311 24.77 -8.70 -29.31
CA GLY A 311 24.46 -10.00 -28.70
C GLY A 311 23.67 -9.93 -27.39
N LEU A 312 23.12 -8.75 -27.05
CA LEU A 312 22.27 -8.55 -25.87
C LEU A 312 20.78 -8.71 -26.22
N ASN A 313 19.98 -9.18 -25.26
CA ASN A 313 18.53 -9.31 -25.41
C ASN A 313 17.81 -8.15 -24.68
N PRO A 314 17.26 -7.15 -25.40
CA PRO A 314 16.52 -6.04 -24.78
C PRO A 314 15.13 -6.47 -24.31
N VAL A 315 14.87 -6.32 -23.01
CA VAL A 315 13.69 -6.85 -22.31
C VAL A 315 13.14 -5.88 -21.24
N GLY A 316 12.01 -6.24 -20.62
CA GLY A 316 11.52 -5.62 -19.38
C GLY A 316 12.18 -6.19 -18.12
N LEU A 317 12.03 -5.50 -16.98
CA LEU A 317 12.63 -5.91 -15.70
C LEU A 317 12.08 -7.24 -15.20
N ASP A 318 10.81 -7.56 -15.43
CA ASP A 318 10.21 -8.83 -14.97
C ASP A 318 10.75 -10.05 -15.70
N GLU A 319 11.18 -9.87 -16.96
CA GLU A 319 11.82 -10.92 -17.74
C GLU A 319 13.28 -11.13 -17.28
N MET A 320 13.99 -10.03 -16.99
CA MET A 320 15.38 -10.05 -16.54
C MET A 320 15.54 -10.52 -15.09
N ILE A 321 14.71 -10.03 -14.17
CA ILE A 321 14.77 -10.25 -12.72
C ILE A 321 13.40 -10.77 -12.25
N LYS A 322 13.17 -12.08 -12.41
CA LYS A 322 11.86 -12.74 -12.22
C LYS A 322 11.35 -12.81 -10.77
N ARG A 323 12.19 -12.53 -9.78
CA ARG A 323 11.87 -12.57 -8.35
C ARG A 323 12.72 -11.52 -7.61
N PRO A 324 12.42 -10.23 -7.77
CA PRO A 324 13.16 -9.19 -7.08
C PRO A 324 12.79 -9.19 -5.58
N GLU A 325 13.74 -8.83 -4.73
CA GLU A 325 13.56 -8.79 -3.28
C GLU A 325 12.99 -7.43 -2.86
N ALA A 326 11.86 -7.43 -2.15
CA ALA A 326 11.20 -6.19 -1.71
C ALA A 326 12.13 -5.34 -0.84
N GLY A 327 12.22 -4.03 -1.13
CA GLY A 327 13.14 -3.10 -0.48
C GLY A 327 14.61 -3.19 -0.94
N HIS A 328 14.98 -4.19 -1.76
CA HIS A 328 16.32 -4.29 -2.36
C HIS A 328 16.52 -3.24 -3.46
N VAL A 329 17.76 -2.75 -3.62
CA VAL A 329 18.14 -1.74 -4.62
C VAL A 329 18.95 -2.38 -5.75
N TYR A 330 18.33 -2.52 -6.92
CA TYR A 330 18.93 -3.06 -8.13
C TYR A 330 19.44 -1.92 -9.02
N THR A 331 20.76 -1.75 -9.12
CA THR A 331 21.37 -0.95 -10.21
C THR A 331 21.53 -1.77 -11.49
N ARG A 332 21.57 -3.10 -11.35
CA ARG A 332 21.77 -4.15 -12.36
C ARG A 332 21.02 -5.43 -11.94
N ALA A 333 21.08 -6.47 -12.75
CA ALA A 333 20.52 -7.80 -12.45
C ALA A 333 21.39 -8.69 -11.54
N ASP A 334 22.65 -8.31 -11.31
CA ASP A 334 23.69 -9.08 -10.60
C ASP A 334 24.23 -8.36 -9.35
#